data_AF-A0A7Y8MMR1-F1
#
_entry.id   AF-A0A7Y8MMR1-F1
#
_cell.length_a   1.000
_cell.length_b   1.000
_cell.length_c   1.000
_cell.angle_alpha   90.00
_cell.angle_beta   90.00
_cell.angle_gamma   90.00
#
_symmetry.space_group_name_H-M   'P 1'
#
loop_
_entity.id
_entity.type
_entity.pdbx_description
1 polymer ?
#
loop_
_entity_poly.entity_id
_entity_poly.type
_entity_poly.pdbx_seq_one_letter_code
_entity_poly.pdbx_strand_id
1 'polypeptide(L)'
;MPLTIDCPGRHTFTSRQMRTSLGVSADSNRRSAIARAQAAVVQDLANQVNSAVCADGCIKQAGQTNAPAPAGATCERKWWALFIVVRCEATANGSVTVECVIQG
;
A
#
# COMPACT_ATOMS: atom_id res chain seq x y z
N MET A 1 -7.60 -16.53 7.19
CA MET A 1 -7.10 -17.78 6.57
C MET A 1 -6.04 -17.36 5.57
N PRO A 2 -4.83 -17.94 5.57
CA PRO A 2 -3.82 -17.63 4.57
C PRO A 2 -4.36 -17.97 3.17
N LEU A 3 -4.01 -17.15 2.19
CA LEU A 3 -4.37 -17.41 0.79
C LEU A 3 -3.38 -18.44 0.24
N THR A 4 -3.88 -19.60 -0.18
CA THR A 4 -3.08 -20.62 -0.86
C THR A 4 -3.17 -20.45 -2.38
N ILE A 5 -2.03 -20.44 -3.06
CA ILE A 5 -1.93 -20.37 -4.53
C ILE A 5 -1.53 -21.75 -5.04
N ASP A 6 -2.37 -22.35 -5.90
CA ASP A 6 -2.08 -23.62 -6.57
C ASP A 6 -0.92 -23.50 -7.55
N CYS A 7 -0.21 -24.60 -7.80
CA CYS A 7 0.92 -24.63 -8.73
C CYS A 7 0.65 -25.49 -9.95
N PRO A 8 1.02 -25.03 -11.15
CA PRO A 8 1.55 -23.69 -11.46
C PRO A 8 0.43 -22.62 -11.37
N GLY A 9 0.74 -21.46 -10.78
CA GLY A 9 -0.26 -20.41 -10.60
C GLY A 9 0.31 -19.05 -10.25
N ARG A 10 -0.44 -18.00 -10.57
CA ARG A 10 -0.05 -16.60 -10.37
C ARG A 10 -1.19 -15.83 -9.72
N HIS A 11 -0.88 -15.03 -8.70
CA HIS A 11 -1.85 -14.17 -8.03
C HIS A 11 -1.32 -12.73 -7.91
N THR A 12 -2.16 -11.78 -8.29
CA THR A 12 -1.89 -10.34 -8.12
C THR A 12 -2.55 -9.83 -6.86
N PHE A 13 -1.77 -9.23 -5.97
CA PHE A 13 -2.25 -8.51 -4.80
C PHE A 13 -2.41 -7.04 -5.15
N THR A 14 -3.47 -6.41 -4.63
CA THR A 14 -3.75 -5.00 -4.89
C THR A 14 -4.09 -4.29 -3.59
N SER A 15 -3.54 -3.10 -3.43
CA SER A 15 -3.70 -2.27 -2.24
C SER A 15 -4.23 -0.89 -2.64
N ARG A 16 -5.12 -0.32 -1.81
CA ARG A 16 -5.73 1.01 -1.98
C ARG A 16 -5.71 1.79 -0.67
N GLN A 17 -4.52 1.96 -0.09
CA GLN A 17 -4.37 2.54 1.24
C GLN A 17 -4.55 4.07 1.22
N MET A 18 -5.20 4.58 2.27
CA MET A 18 -5.46 6.00 2.48
C MET A 18 -4.82 6.46 3.79
N ARG A 19 -4.22 7.65 3.81
CA ARG A 19 -3.66 8.26 5.03
C ARG A 19 -4.03 9.72 5.17
N THR A 20 -4.36 10.11 6.39
CA THR A 20 -4.62 11.50 6.79
C THR A 20 -3.45 12.05 7.62
N SER A 21 -2.96 13.25 7.30
CA SER A 21 -1.91 13.99 8.05
C SER A 21 -2.47 15.30 8.63
N LEU A 22 -1.91 15.75 9.77
CA LEU A 22 -2.34 16.92 10.54
C LEU A 22 -1.12 17.81 10.93
N GLY A 23 -1.20 19.14 10.78
CA GLY A 23 -0.11 20.07 11.21
C GLY A 23 -0.20 21.50 10.65
N VAL A 24 0.73 22.40 11.06
CA VAL A 24 0.75 23.82 10.66
C VAL A 24 1.71 24.04 9.47
N SER A 25 1.24 23.72 8.27
CA SER A 25 1.63 24.22 6.93
C SER A 25 1.16 23.22 5.87
N ALA A 26 0.62 23.69 4.75
CA ALA A 26 -0.01 22.79 3.77
C ALA A 26 1.02 21.92 3.02
N ASP A 27 2.15 22.48 2.58
CA ASP A 27 3.12 21.76 1.76
C ASP A 27 3.82 20.61 2.51
N SER A 28 4.16 20.81 3.78
CA SER A 28 4.79 19.77 4.61
C SER A 28 3.82 18.60 4.87
N ASN A 29 2.55 18.92 5.16
CA ASN A 29 1.50 17.92 5.33
C ASN A 29 1.18 17.19 4.03
N ARG A 30 1.27 17.86 2.88
CA ARG A 30 1.07 17.26 1.56
C ARG A 30 2.11 16.18 1.30
N ARG A 31 3.40 16.50 1.46
CA ARG A 31 4.49 15.53 1.31
C ARG A 31 4.38 14.40 2.32
N SER A 32 4.05 14.72 3.57
CA SER A 32 3.88 13.72 4.63
C SER A 32 2.73 12.76 4.37
N ALA A 33 1.59 13.25 3.87
CA ALA A 33 0.45 12.42 3.52
C ALA A 33 0.79 11.47 2.38
N ILE A 34 1.45 11.97 1.32
CA ILE A 34 1.95 11.16 0.20
C ILE A 34 2.89 10.05 0.69
N ALA A 35 3.92 10.40 1.46
CA ALA A 35 4.90 9.45 1.96
C ALA A 35 4.26 8.37 2.86
N ARG A 36 3.34 8.77 3.75
CA ARG A 36 2.62 7.82 4.63
C ARG A 36 1.70 6.89 3.85
N ALA A 37 0.98 7.41 2.85
CA ALA A 37 0.12 6.59 2.01
C ALA A 37 0.94 5.58 1.19
N GLN A 38 2.08 6.00 0.64
CA GLN A 38 3.00 5.10 -0.07
C GLN A 38 3.55 4.01 0.85
N ALA A 39 4.04 4.37 2.04
CA ALA A 39 4.54 3.40 3.01
C ALA A 39 3.45 2.39 3.43
N ALA A 40 2.21 2.86 3.59
CA ALA A 40 1.08 1.98 3.90
C ALA A 40 0.79 0.99 2.78
N VAL A 41 0.83 1.40 1.51
CA VAL A 41 0.67 0.49 0.36
C VAL A 41 1.77 -0.56 0.34
N VAL A 42 3.04 -0.15 0.48
CA VAL A 42 4.16 -1.08 0.46
C VAL A 42 4.04 -2.11 1.59
N GLN A 43 3.68 -1.66 2.79
CA GLN A 43 3.54 -2.54 3.94
C GLN A 43 2.33 -3.48 3.82
N ASP A 44 1.21 -2.99 3.30
CA ASP A 44 0.02 -3.81 3.03
C ASP A 44 0.31 -4.89 1.97
N LEU A 45 0.95 -4.52 0.86
CA LEU A 45 1.36 -5.49 -0.16
C LEU A 45 2.37 -6.51 0.40
N ALA A 46 3.35 -6.07 1.20
CA ALA A 46 4.29 -6.98 1.85
C ALA A 46 3.60 -7.96 2.80
N ASN A 47 2.62 -7.50 3.58
CA ASN A 47 1.84 -8.35 4.48
C ASN A 47 0.98 -9.35 3.71
N GLN A 48 0.29 -8.91 2.66
CA GLN A 48 -0.51 -9.77 1.79
C GLN A 48 0.36 -10.85 1.15
N VAL A 49 1.51 -10.46 0.59
CA VAL A 49 2.49 -11.40 0.06
C VAL A 49 2.94 -12.36 1.16
N ASN A 50 3.44 -11.90 2.30
CA ASN A 50 3.93 -12.78 3.37
C ASN A 50 2.86 -13.74 3.90
N SER A 51 1.59 -13.34 3.90
CA SER A 51 0.47 -14.20 4.28
C SER A 51 0.07 -15.23 3.21
N ALA A 52 0.50 -15.03 1.97
CA ALA A 52 0.23 -15.94 0.86
C ALA A 52 1.24 -17.10 0.83
N VAL A 53 0.71 -18.31 0.72
CA VAL A 53 1.46 -19.57 0.76
C VAL A 53 1.26 -20.27 -0.60
N CYS A 54 2.33 -20.83 -1.17
CA CYS A 54 2.19 -21.71 -2.33
C CYS A 54 1.81 -23.12 -1.85
N ALA A 55 1.11 -23.90 -2.67
CA ALA A 55 0.87 -25.32 -2.38
C ALA A 55 2.18 -26.09 -2.10
N ASP A 56 2.08 -27.22 -1.39
CA ASP A 56 3.25 -28.04 -1.03
C ASP A 56 4.03 -28.50 -2.28
N GLY A 57 5.37 -28.46 -2.19
CA GLY A 57 6.26 -28.78 -3.32
C GLY A 57 6.50 -27.63 -4.29
N CYS A 58 6.09 -26.41 -3.94
CA CYS A 58 6.30 -25.22 -4.76
C CYS A 58 7.18 -24.17 -4.12
N ILE A 59 7.86 -23.41 -4.97
CA ILE A 59 8.60 -22.22 -4.57
C ILE A 59 7.83 -20.95 -4.93
N LYS A 60 7.94 -19.96 -4.05
CA LYS A 60 7.33 -18.65 -4.22
C LYS A 60 8.30 -17.69 -4.90
N GLN A 61 7.90 -17.15 -6.04
CA GLN A 61 8.64 -16.11 -6.75
C GLN A 61 7.89 -14.78 -6.65
N ALA A 62 8.54 -13.79 -6.03
CA ALA A 62 8.02 -12.43 -5.97
C ALA A 62 8.28 -11.74 -7.31
N GLY A 63 7.22 -11.34 -8.00
CA GLY A 63 7.28 -10.53 -9.20
C GLY A 63 7.50 -9.05 -8.89
N GLN A 64 7.49 -8.23 -9.94
CA GLN A 64 7.65 -6.79 -9.78
C GLN A 64 6.48 -6.17 -9.01
N THR A 65 6.80 -5.21 -8.14
CA THR A 65 5.81 -4.37 -7.46
C THR A 65 5.68 -3.08 -8.22
N ASN A 66 4.46 -2.75 -8.63
CA ASN A 66 4.19 -1.52 -9.36
C ASN A 66 3.80 -0.36 -8.48
N ALA A 67 3.72 -0.50 -7.15
CA ALA A 67 3.22 0.51 -6.19
C ALA A 67 3.68 1.94 -6.52
N PRO A 68 2.89 2.72 -7.30
CA PRO A 68 3.26 4.09 -7.61
C PRO A 68 3.23 4.96 -6.35
N ALA A 69 4.00 6.04 -6.37
CA ALA A 69 3.80 7.13 -5.43
C ALA A 69 2.38 7.71 -5.65
N PRO A 70 1.63 8.01 -4.57
CA PRO A 70 0.30 8.59 -4.70
C PRO A 70 0.33 9.92 -5.45
N ALA A 71 -0.44 10.02 -6.53
CA ALA A 71 -0.57 11.21 -7.33
C ALA A 71 -1.53 12.20 -6.66
N GLY A 72 -1.03 12.95 -5.69
CA GLY A 72 -1.72 14.10 -5.12
C GLY A 72 -2.40 13.83 -3.79
N ALA A 73 -1.92 14.52 -2.76
CA ALA A 73 -2.69 14.71 -1.53
C ALA A 73 -3.58 15.96 -1.66
N THR A 74 -4.83 15.83 -1.24
CA THR A 74 -5.80 16.92 -1.09
C THR A 74 -5.69 17.46 0.34
N CYS A 75 -5.60 18.78 0.48
CA CYS A 75 -5.40 19.41 1.79
C CYS A 75 -6.50 20.45 2.05
N GLU A 76 -7.18 20.31 3.17
CA GLU A 76 -8.22 21.24 3.63
C GLU A 76 -7.79 21.93 4.93
N ARG A 77 -8.11 23.22 5.05
CA ARG A 77 -8.00 23.95 6.32
C ARG A 77 -9.28 23.76 7.11
N LYS A 78 -9.19 23.22 8.32
CA LYS A 78 -10.33 23.05 9.24
C LYS A 78 -10.17 23.97 10.44
N TRP A 79 -11.24 24.70 10.74
CA TRP A 79 -11.35 25.60 11.88
C TRP A 79 -12.04 24.85 13.01
N TRP A 80 -11.33 24.63 14.09
CA TRP A 80 -11.90 24.15 15.36
C TRP A 80 -11.78 25.28 16.37
N ALA A 81 -12.62 25.26 17.41
CA ALA A 81 -12.95 26.41 18.27
C ALA A 81 -11.78 27.24 18.87
N LEU A 82 -10.51 26.87 18.71
CA LEU A 82 -9.33 27.69 19.07
C LEU A 82 -8.09 27.46 18.18
N PHE A 83 -8.15 26.65 17.12
CA PHE A 83 -6.96 26.30 16.33
C PHE A 83 -7.27 26.03 14.86
N ILE A 84 -6.33 26.43 14.00
CA ILE A 84 -6.32 26.09 12.57
C ILE A 84 -5.53 24.79 12.41
N VAL A 85 -6.16 23.76 11.86
CA VAL A 85 -5.49 22.51 11.49
C VAL A 85 -5.64 22.28 10.00
N VAL A 86 -4.52 22.00 9.32
CA VAL A 86 -4.56 21.51 7.94
C VAL A 86 -4.67 19.99 7.99
N ARG A 87 -5.70 19.44 7.35
CA ARG A 87 -5.84 18.00 7.11
C ARG A 87 -5.48 17.70 5.68
N CYS A 88 -4.53 16.79 5.45
CA CYS A 88 -4.23 16.30 4.11
C CYS A 88 -4.57 14.82 3.99
N GLU A 89 -5.27 14.44 2.94
CA GLU A 89 -5.61 13.06 2.61
C GLU A 89 -4.88 12.66 1.33
N ALA A 90 -4.26 11.48 1.35
CA ALA A 90 -3.59 10.91 0.19
C ALA A 90 -4.03 9.46 0.03
N THR A 91 -4.40 9.09 -1.19
CA THR A 91 -4.72 7.72 -1.57
C THR A 91 -3.61 7.20 -2.46
N ALA A 92 -3.01 6.09 -2.06
CA ALA A 92 -2.01 5.38 -2.84
C ALA A 92 -2.60 4.04 -3.26
N ASN A 93 -2.42 3.70 -4.53
CA ASN A 93 -2.78 2.39 -5.06
C ASN A 93 -1.50 1.67 -5.44
N GLY A 94 -1.48 0.34 -5.36
CA GLY A 94 -0.35 -0.46 -5.80
C GLY A 94 -0.72 -1.90 -6.02
N SER A 95 0.11 -2.61 -6.78
CA SER A 95 -0.02 -4.05 -6.97
C SER A 95 1.33 -4.73 -6.96
N VAL A 96 1.35 -5.98 -6.52
CA VAL A 96 2.48 -6.89 -6.63
C VAL A 96 1.96 -8.22 -7.13
N THR A 97 2.72 -8.87 -8.00
CA THR A 97 2.36 -10.23 -8.41
C THR A 97 3.26 -11.27 -7.76
N VAL A 98 2.67 -12.38 -7.34
CA VAL A 98 3.38 -13.55 -6.84
C VAL A 98 3.08 -14.71 -7.78
N GLU A 99 4.12 -15.46 -8.12
CA GLU A 99 4.03 -16.67 -8.92
C GLU A 99 4.51 -17.85 -8.08
N CYS A 100 3.77 -18.95 -8.14
CA CYS A 100 4.11 -20.22 -7.51
C CYS A 100 4.44 -21.23 -8.60
N VAL A 101 5.68 -21.73 -8.58
CA VAL A 101 6.21 -22.69 -9.57
C VAL A 101 6.65 -23.98 -8.89
N ILE A 102 6.54 -25.10 -9.62
CA ILE A 102 6.90 -26.44 -9.13
C ILE A 102 8.41 -26.49 -8.86
N GLN A 103 8.79 -27.02 -7.72
CA GLN A 103 10.20 -27.29 -7.39
C GLN A 103 10.67 -28.50 -8.22
N GLY A 104 11.53 -28.25 -9.21
CA GLY A 104 12.14 -29.29 -10.04
C GLY A 104 13.17 -30.15 -9.31
#